data_AF-A0A2K8XJ26-F1
#
_entry.id   AF-A0A2K8XJ26-F1
#
_cell.length_a   1.000
_cell.length_b   1.000
_cell.length_c   1.000
_cell.angle_alpha   90.00
_cell.angle_beta   90.00
_cell.angle_gamma   90.00
#
_symmetry.space_group_name_H-M   'P 1'
#
loop_
_entity.id
_entity.type
_entity.pdbx_description
1 polymer ?
#
loop_
_entity_poly.entity_id
_entity_poly.type
_entity_poly.pdbx_seq_one_letter_code
_entity_poly.pdbx_strand_id
1 'polypeptide(L)'
;MYSTKENNSYSKKNRLTQKIKRSNLEQDIQFEFPNGVRPYDLRIDFSDNKDQNGVVFRELKINDSLNNITINKNNFFANFKLSKDIVFKDETSVFKGVPFKTKEGKMGYNPYFMPNSFFRERLIKFNNANINKEQVLDTENGLNKKNSK
;
A
#
# COMPACT_ATOMS: atom_id res chain seq x y z
N MET A 1 -3.71 -6.94 -0.48
CA MET A 1 -5.17 -7.25 -0.36
C MET A 1 -5.99 -6.00 -0.63
N TYR A 2 -7.27 -6.14 -0.99
CA TYR A 2 -8.15 -4.99 -1.23
C TYR A 2 -9.56 -5.17 -0.68
N SER A 3 -10.26 -4.07 -0.42
CA SER A 3 -11.70 -4.05 -0.12
C SER A 3 -12.47 -3.41 -1.29
N THR A 4 -13.66 -3.92 -1.57
CA THR A 4 -14.58 -3.37 -2.59
C THR A 4 -15.71 -2.53 -1.98
N LYS A 5 -15.72 -2.36 -0.66
CA LYS A 5 -16.66 -1.49 0.06
C LYS A 5 -15.95 -0.70 1.15
N GLU A 6 -16.50 0.44 1.48
CA GLU A 6 -16.05 1.25 2.60
C GLU A 6 -16.17 0.47 3.92
N ASN A 7 -15.23 0.66 4.84
CA ASN A 7 -15.21 0.08 6.19
C ASN A 7 -15.26 -1.46 6.27
N ASN A 8 -15.05 -2.15 5.15
CA ASN A 8 -14.98 -3.60 5.13
C ASN A 8 -13.58 -4.11 5.47
N SER A 9 -13.53 -5.15 6.31
CA SER A 9 -12.30 -5.89 6.60
C SER A 9 -11.73 -6.54 5.34
N TYR A 10 -10.39 -6.57 5.23
CA TYR A 10 -9.72 -7.33 4.17
C TYR A 10 -10.08 -8.82 4.26
N SER A 11 -10.33 -9.44 3.11
CA SER A 11 -10.59 -10.88 3.01
C SER A 11 -9.55 -11.55 2.12
N LYS A 12 -9.31 -12.85 2.37
CA LYS A 12 -8.43 -13.65 1.50
C LYS A 12 -8.99 -13.81 0.07
N LYS A 13 -10.29 -13.59 -0.14
CA LYS A 13 -10.93 -13.62 -1.46
C LYS A 13 -10.51 -12.46 -2.36
N ASN A 14 -10.22 -11.30 -1.76
CA ASN A 14 -9.82 -10.09 -2.47
C ASN A 14 -8.32 -9.84 -2.31
N ARG A 15 -7.52 -10.70 -2.95
CA ARG A 15 -6.06 -10.63 -2.91
C ARG A 15 -5.48 -10.90 -4.29
N LEU A 16 -4.67 -9.96 -4.76
CA LEU A 16 -3.74 -10.15 -5.86
C LEU A 16 -2.37 -10.52 -5.25
N THR A 17 -1.67 -11.49 -5.85
CA THR A 17 -0.40 -12.00 -5.32
C THR A 17 0.53 -12.33 -6.48
N GLN A 18 1.79 -11.95 -6.35
CA GLN A 18 2.83 -12.28 -7.31
C GLN A 18 4.08 -12.66 -6.53
N LYS A 19 4.73 -13.76 -6.95
CA LYS A 19 5.99 -14.18 -6.36
C LYS A 19 7.11 -13.30 -6.90
N ILE A 20 7.81 -12.63 -6.01
CA ILE A 20 8.94 -11.75 -6.34
C ILE A 20 10.23 -12.47 -5.96
N LYS A 21 11.23 -12.46 -6.85
CA LYS A 21 12.54 -13.06 -6.54
C LYS A 21 13.36 -12.06 -5.73
N ARG A 22 14.18 -12.57 -4.81
CA ARG A 22 15.19 -11.73 -4.15
C ARG A 22 16.13 -11.18 -5.22
N SER A 23 16.33 -9.87 -5.22
CA SER A 23 17.26 -9.18 -6.12
C SER A 23 17.80 -7.94 -5.42
N ASN A 24 19.00 -7.51 -5.81
CA ASN A 24 19.53 -6.17 -5.52
C ASN A 24 19.15 -5.16 -6.61
N LEU A 25 18.56 -5.63 -7.72
CA LEU A 25 18.04 -4.79 -8.80
C LEU A 25 16.56 -4.46 -8.55
N GLU A 26 16.15 -3.32 -9.10
CA GLU A 26 14.76 -2.89 -9.15
C GLU A 26 13.89 -3.90 -9.92
N GLN A 27 12.65 -4.08 -9.46
CA GLN A 27 11.70 -5.00 -10.07
C GLN A 27 10.33 -4.30 -10.14
N ASP A 28 9.83 -4.15 -11.36
CA ASP A 28 8.48 -3.67 -11.61
C ASP A 28 7.48 -4.80 -11.43
N ILE A 29 6.46 -4.56 -10.60
CA ILE A 29 5.43 -5.53 -10.27
C ILE A 29 4.09 -4.93 -10.65
N GLN A 30 3.43 -5.52 -11.64
CA GLN A 30 2.14 -5.06 -12.14
C GLN A 30 1.03 -6.00 -11.67
N PHE A 31 -0.02 -5.40 -11.13
CA PHE A 31 -1.25 -6.08 -10.77
C PHE A 31 -2.41 -5.48 -11.56
N GLU A 32 -3.31 -6.34 -12.03
CA GLU A 32 -4.55 -5.93 -12.69
C GLU A 32 -5.74 -6.34 -11.84
N PHE A 33 -6.63 -5.39 -11.56
CA PHE A 33 -7.88 -5.70 -10.86
C PHE A 33 -8.82 -6.43 -11.83
N PRO A 34 -9.65 -7.37 -11.33
CA PRO A 34 -10.68 -7.99 -12.15
C PRO A 34 -11.61 -6.94 -12.78
N ASN A 35 -12.19 -7.26 -13.93
CA ASN A 35 -13.07 -6.33 -14.63
C ASN A 35 -14.23 -5.86 -13.73
N GLY A 36 -14.50 -4.56 -13.76
CA GLY A 36 -15.53 -3.92 -12.93
C GLY A 36 -15.18 -3.77 -11.44
N VAL A 37 -14.03 -4.27 -10.99
CA VAL A 37 -13.59 -4.14 -9.59
C VAL A 37 -12.79 -2.86 -9.40
N ARG A 38 -13.27 -2.00 -8.49
CA ARG A 38 -12.56 -0.81 -8.02
C ARG A 38 -12.29 -0.93 -6.53
N PRO A 39 -11.02 -0.89 -6.09
CA PRO A 39 -10.71 -1.02 -4.68
C PRO A 39 -11.06 0.27 -3.93
N TYR A 40 -11.80 0.15 -2.82
CA TYR A 40 -12.02 1.23 -1.85
C TYR A 40 -10.86 1.36 -0.86
N ASP A 41 -10.12 0.28 -0.65
CA ASP A 41 -9.00 0.24 0.27
C ASP A 41 -7.94 -0.76 -0.20
N LEU A 42 -6.65 -0.46 0.02
CA LEU A 42 -5.53 -1.25 -0.49
C LEU A 42 -4.44 -1.46 0.56
N ARG A 43 -4.22 -2.71 0.97
CA ARG A 43 -3.12 -3.12 1.83
C ARG A 43 -2.03 -3.79 1.00
N ILE A 44 -0.78 -3.41 1.20
CA ILE A 44 0.37 -4.03 0.54
C ILE A 44 1.04 -4.97 1.55
N ASP A 45 1.14 -6.24 1.18
CA ASP A 45 1.73 -7.29 2.03
C ASP A 45 3.04 -7.77 1.39
N PHE A 46 4.09 -7.96 2.20
CA PHE A 46 5.36 -8.58 1.77
C PHE A 46 5.78 -9.68 2.76
N SER A 47 4.79 -10.46 3.21
CA SER A 47 4.92 -11.40 4.32
C SER A 47 5.21 -12.85 3.91
N ASP A 48 5.30 -13.17 2.63
CA ASP A 48 5.48 -14.56 2.16
C ASP A 48 6.90 -15.09 2.36
N ASN A 49 7.89 -14.24 2.64
CA ASN A 49 9.29 -14.65 2.86
C ASN A 49 9.85 -14.10 4.19
N LYS A 50 9.90 -14.95 5.21
CA LYS A 50 10.46 -14.63 6.54
C LYS A 50 11.97 -14.36 6.53
N ASP A 51 12.70 -14.87 5.53
CA ASP A 51 14.15 -14.71 5.40
C ASP A 51 14.52 -13.47 4.57
N GLN A 52 13.53 -12.59 4.31
CA GLN A 52 13.74 -11.32 3.64
C GLN A 52 14.49 -10.32 4.54
N ASN A 53 15.68 -9.92 4.10
CA ASN A 53 16.51 -8.96 4.83
C ASN A 53 15.95 -7.52 4.81
N GLY A 54 15.13 -7.20 3.81
CA GLY A 54 14.46 -5.92 3.68
C GLY A 54 13.75 -5.73 2.33
N VAL A 55 12.94 -4.69 2.25
CA VAL A 55 12.30 -4.16 1.03
C VAL A 55 12.66 -2.69 0.92
N VAL A 56 12.97 -2.23 -0.29
CA VAL A 56 13.02 -0.81 -0.61
C VAL A 56 11.79 -0.50 -1.45
N PHE A 57 10.94 0.40 -0.96
CA PHE A 57 9.81 0.92 -1.73
C PHE A 57 10.28 2.11 -2.57
N ARG A 58 10.13 2.00 -3.89
CA ARG A 58 10.42 3.10 -4.81
C ARG A 58 9.16 3.90 -5.09
N GLU A 59 8.19 3.23 -5.68
CA GLU A 59 6.98 3.85 -6.20
C GLU A 59 5.81 2.85 -6.21
N LEU A 60 4.60 3.38 -6.05
CA LEU A 60 3.34 2.74 -6.38
C LEU A 60 2.59 3.68 -7.33
N LYS A 61 2.19 3.14 -8.48
CA LYS A 61 1.29 3.78 -9.42
C LYS A 61 -0.01 3.00 -9.49
N ILE A 62 -1.14 3.70 -9.36
CA ILE A 62 -2.48 3.16 -9.61
C ILE A 62 -3.03 3.94 -10.78
N ASN A 63 -3.31 3.26 -11.89
CA ASN A 63 -3.76 3.89 -13.13
C ASN A 63 -5.15 3.37 -13.51
N ASP A 64 -5.94 4.25 -14.10
CA ASP A 64 -7.11 3.90 -14.90
C ASP A 64 -7.00 4.55 -16.29
N SER A 65 -8.06 4.52 -17.08
CA SER A 65 -8.07 5.09 -18.44
C SER A 65 -7.88 6.61 -18.51
N LEU A 66 -8.08 7.34 -17.41
CA LEU A 66 -8.14 8.80 -17.32
C LEU A 66 -7.21 9.38 -16.26
N ASN A 67 -6.97 8.65 -15.18
CA ASN A 67 -6.35 9.15 -13.97
C ASN A 67 -5.17 8.27 -13.51
N ASN A 68 -4.29 8.86 -12.70
CA ASN A 68 -3.29 8.13 -11.95
C ASN A 68 -3.19 8.63 -10.50
N ILE A 69 -2.81 7.73 -9.61
CA ILE A 69 -2.29 8.04 -8.27
C ILE A 69 -0.83 7.62 -8.25
N THR A 70 0.06 8.55 -7.91
CA THR A 70 1.49 8.23 -7.70
C THR A 70 1.87 8.38 -6.23
N ILE A 71 2.52 7.36 -5.68
CA ILE A 71 3.10 7.36 -4.33
C ILE A 71 4.56 6.95 -4.45
N ASN A 72 5.46 7.78 -3.94
CA ASN A 72 6.89 7.55 -3.94
C ASN A 72 7.43 7.64 -2.51
N LYS A 73 8.75 7.49 -2.35
CA LYS A 73 9.40 7.57 -1.04
C LYS A 73 9.08 8.85 -0.24
N ASN A 74 8.87 9.99 -0.89
CA ASN A 74 8.71 11.29 -0.23
C ASN A 74 7.31 11.44 0.38
N ASN A 75 6.30 10.81 -0.23
CA ASN A 75 4.91 10.87 0.24
C ASN A 75 4.40 9.51 0.77
N PHE A 76 5.28 8.52 0.94
CA PHE A 76 4.89 7.19 1.42
C PHE A 76 4.16 7.25 2.77
N PHE A 77 4.75 7.91 3.77
CA PHE A 77 4.16 8.01 5.11
C PHE A 77 2.94 8.92 5.19
N ALA A 78 2.75 9.80 4.20
CA ALA A 78 1.52 10.55 4.03
C ALA A 78 0.34 9.67 3.58
N ASN A 79 0.60 8.49 3.02
CA ASN A 79 -0.42 7.58 2.48
C ASN A 79 -0.54 6.26 3.26
N PHE A 80 0.56 5.79 3.86
CA PHE A 80 0.64 4.50 4.54
C PHE A 80 1.19 4.62 5.96
N LYS A 81 0.68 3.74 6.82
CA LYS A 81 1.21 3.41 8.14
C LYS A 81 1.87 2.04 8.07
N LEU A 82 2.93 1.86 8.85
CA LEU A 82 3.58 0.57 8.99
C LEU A 82 2.78 -0.32 9.94
N SER A 83 2.71 -1.62 9.65
CA SER A 83 2.33 -2.57 10.69
C SER A 83 3.36 -2.56 11.82
N LYS A 84 2.94 -2.98 13.02
CA LYS A 84 3.85 -3.14 14.17
C LYS A 84 5.00 -4.13 13.92
N ASP A 85 4.88 -4.93 12.87
CA ASP A 85 5.82 -5.98 12.49
C ASP A 85 6.81 -5.47 11.41
N ILE A 86 7.00 -4.15 11.30
CA ILE A 86 7.95 -3.50 10.38
C ILE A 86 8.78 -2.47 11.15
N VAL A 87 10.09 -2.45 10.88
CA VAL A 87 11.01 -1.37 11.24
C VAL A 87 11.49 -0.68 9.96
N PHE A 88 11.37 0.65 9.92
CA PHE A 88 11.92 1.46 8.83
C PHE A 88 13.29 2.03 9.22
N LYS A 89 14.27 1.83 8.35
CA LYS A 89 15.63 2.37 8.50
C LYS A 89 15.81 3.56 7.57
N ASP A 90 15.68 4.76 8.11
CA ASP A 90 15.66 6.01 7.33
C ASP A 90 16.90 6.18 6.44
N GLU A 91 18.10 5.97 7.00
CA GLU A 91 19.40 6.08 6.32
C GLU A 91 19.50 5.28 5.02
N THR A 92 18.81 4.14 4.95
CA THR A 92 18.86 3.21 3.81
C THR A 92 17.54 3.13 3.06
N SER A 93 16.49 3.81 3.57
CA SER A 93 15.10 3.67 3.11
C SER A 93 14.62 2.22 3.03
N VAL A 94 15.08 1.37 3.97
CA VAL A 94 14.75 -0.06 4.01
C VAL A 94 13.64 -0.33 5.02
N PHE A 95 12.61 -1.06 4.58
CA PHE A 95 11.60 -1.66 5.43
C PHE A 95 12.01 -3.09 5.78
N LYS A 96 12.16 -3.38 7.08
CA LYS A 96 12.52 -4.71 7.58
C LYS A 96 11.36 -5.31 8.37
N GLY A 97 10.89 -6.48 7.95
CA GLY A 97 9.90 -7.24 8.72
C GLY A 97 10.49 -7.81 10.01
N VAL A 98 9.71 -7.81 11.08
CA VAL A 98 10.08 -8.33 12.40
C VAL A 98 9.18 -9.53 12.75
N PRO A 99 9.75 -10.72 12.97
CA PRO A 99 8.99 -11.87 13.47
C PRO A 99 8.41 -11.62 14.86
N PHE A 100 7.23 -12.17 15.15
CA PHE A 100 6.56 -12.06 16.45
C PHE A 100 6.18 -13.43 17.01
N LYS A 101 5.98 -13.54 18.33
CA LYS A 101 5.41 -14.76 18.94
C LYS A 101 3.88 -14.71 18.91
N THR A 102 3.24 -15.76 18.40
CA THR A 102 1.79 -15.93 18.45
C THR A 102 1.34 -16.30 19.87
N LYS A 103 0.03 -16.26 20.13
CA LYS A 103 -0.55 -16.73 21.42
C LYS A 103 -0.22 -18.20 21.71
N GLU A 104 0.03 -19.00 20.67
CA GLU A 104 0.41 -20.41 20.76
C GLU A 104 1.94 -20.61 20.93
N GLY A 105 2.71 -19.53 21.05
CA GLY A 105 4.18 -19.59 21.17
C GLY A 105 4.93 -19.82 19.84
N LYS A 106 4.23 -19.94 18.72
CA LYS A 106 4.85 -20.09 17.38
C LYS A 106 5.41 -18.76 16.88
N MET A 107 6.43 -18.79 16.03
CA MET A 107 6.92 -17.59 15.34
C MET A 107 6.01 -17.25 14.16
N GLY A 108 5.44 -16.05 14.17
CA GLY A 108 4.69 -15.44 13.08
C GLY A 108 5.49 -14.38 12.34
N TYR A 109 5.08 -14.08 11.12
CA TYR A 109 5.67 -13.03 10.27
C TYR A 109 4.56 -12.42 9.42
N ASN A 110 4.31 -11.12 9.58
CA ASN A 110 3.20 -10.44 8.88
C ASN A 110 3.49 -8.94 8.62
N PRO A 111 4.59 -8.58 7.95
CA PRO A 111 4.81 -7.20 7.55
C PRO A 111 3.82 -6.78 6.44
N TYR A 112 3.17 -5.64 6.66
CA TYR A 112 2.31 -5.00 5.66
C TYR A 112 2.28 -3.48 5.82
N PHE A 113 2.00 -2.79 4.73
CA PHE A 113 1.69 -1.36 4.70
C PHE A 113 0.18 -1.17 4.76
N MET A 114 -0.28 -0.48 5.80
CA MET A 114 -1.68 -0.19 6.03
C MET A 114 -2.01 1.21 5.52
N PRO A 115 -2.97 1.37 4.61
CA PRO A 115 -3.39 2.69 4.14
C PRO A 115 -3.99 3.51 5.28
N ASN A 116 -3.74 4.83 5.26
CA ASN A 116 -4.37 5.78 6.17
C ASN A 116 -5.64 6.39 5.55
N SER A 117 -6.34 7.25 6.30
CA SER A 117 -7.56 7.90 5.81
C SER A 117 -7.31 8.78 4.58
N PHE A 118 -6.18 9.48 4.54
CA PHE A 118 -5.82 10.35 3.41
C PHE A 118 -5.72 9.55 2.10
N PHE A 119 -5.00 8.42 2.11
CA PHE A 119 -4.91 7.57 0.92
C PHE A 119 -6.26 6.97 0.53
N ARG A 120 -7.08 6.53 1.50
CA ARG A 120 -8.43 6.01 1.23
C ARG A 120 -9.31 7.05 0.55
N GLU A 121 -9.30 8.29 1.04
CA GLU A 121 -10.05 9.39 0.43
C GLU A 121 -9.57 9.68 -0.99
N ARG A 122 -8.25 9.66 -1.22
CA ARG A 122 -7.64 9.85 -2.54
C ARG A 122 -8.07 8.74 -3.51
N LEU A 123 -8.09 7.48 -3.05
CA LEU A 123 -8.53 6.33 -3.84
C LEU A 123 -10.03 6.37 -4.16
N ILE A 124 -10.87 6.80 -3.22
CA ILE A 124 -12.31 6.99 -3.45
C ILE A 124 -12.54 8.09 -4.50
N LYS A 125 -11.86 9.23 -4.39
CA LYS A 125 -11.96 10.32 -5.37
C LYS A 125 -11.53 9.86 -6.77
N PHE A 126 -10.41 9.15 -6.85
CA PHE A 126 -9.93 8.54 -8.09
C PHE A 126 -10.97 7.61 -8.73
N ASN A 127 -11.56 6.70 -7.96
CA ASN A 127 -12.59 5.78 -8.47
C ASN A 127 -13.85 6.52 -8.94
N ASN A 128 -14.30 7.54 -8.19
CA ASN A 128 -15.47 8.32 -8.54
C ASN A 128 -15.25 9.14 -9.82
N ALA A 129 -14.07 9.73 -9.98
CA ALA A 129 -13.72 10.43 -11.20
C ALA A 129 -13.73 9.52 -12.43
N ASN A 130 -13.22 8.29 -12.30
CA ASN A 130 -13.32 7.30 -13.37
C ASN A 130 -14.78 6.99 -13.75
N ILE A 131 -15.65 6.83 -12.76
CA ILE A 131 -17.08 6.58 -12.97
C ILE A 131 -17.74 7.75 -13.71
N ASN A 132 -17.41 8.98 -13.31
CA ASN A 132 -17.94 10.20 -13.89
C ASN A 132 -17.23 10.62 -15.20
N LYS A 133 -16.20 9.88 -15.62
CA LYS A 133 -15.32 10.19 -16.76
C LYS A 133 -14.62 11.55 -16.63
N GLU A 134 -14.21 11.90 -15.41
CA GLU A 134 -13.54 13.13 -15.07
C GLU A 134 -12.03 12.91 -14.90
N GLN A 135 -11.24 13.92 -15.28
CA GLN A 135 -9.83 13.99 -14.94
C GLN A 135 -9.66 14.65 -13.57
N VAL A 136 -8.88 14.02 -12.70
CA VAL A 136 -8.49 14.58 -11.40
C VAL A 136 -7.02 14.89 -11.43
N LEU A 137 -6.68 16.15 -11.14
CA LEU A 137 -5.30 16.53 -10.86
C LEU A 137 -4.90 15.90 -9.53
N ASP A 138 -3.88 15.06 -9.59
CA ASP A 138 -3.29 14.44 -8.42
C ASP A 138 -2.57 15.52 -7.59
N THR A 139 -3.28 16.08 -6.62
CA THR A 139 -2.73 17.12 -5.75
C THR A 139 -1.99 16.46 -4.60
N GLU A 140 -0.68 16.28 -4.77
CA GLU A 140 0.21 15.64 -3.78
C GLU A 140 0.24 16.35 -2.40
N ASN A 141 -0.39 17.51 -2.24
CA ASN A 141 -0.15 18.46 -1.14
C ASN A 141 -1.29 18.65 -0.12
N GLY A 142 -2.12 17.63 0.13
CA GLY A 142 -3.22 17.73 1.10
C GLY A 142 -2.84 17.82 2.59
N LEU A 143 -1.55 17.84 2.96
CA LEU A 143 -1.08 17.76 4.36
C LEU A 143 -0.52 19.05 4.98
N ASN A 144 -0.65 20.20 4.32
CA ASN A 144 -0.40 21.50 4.97
C ASN A 144 -1.70 22.14 5.44
N LYS A 145 -2.27 21.65 6.55
CA LYS A 145 -3.11 22.43 7.49
C LYS A 145 -3.51 21.55 8.69
N LYS A 146 -3.21 22.05 9.90
CA LYS A 146 -3.46 21.51 11.27
C LYS A 146 -2.28 20.68 11.81
N ASN A 147 -1.50 21.08 12.83
CA ASN A 147 -1.71 22.02 13.92
C ASN A 147 -0.37 22.63 14.37
N SER A 148 -0.29 23.96 14.40
CA SER A 148 0.53 24.67 15.38
C SER A 148 -0.42 25.15 16.47
N LYS A 149 -0.38 24.48 17.61
CA LYS A 149 -0.78 25.00 18.93
C LYS A 149 0.13 24.37 19.96
#